data_AF-A0A928TA95-F1
#
_entry.id   AF-A0A928TA95-F1
#
_cell.length_a   1.000
_cell.length_b   1.000
_cell.length_c   1.000
_cell.angle_alpha   90.00
_cell.angle_beta   90.00
_cell.angle_gamma   90.00
#
_symmetry.space_group_name_H-M   'P 1'
#
loop_
_entity.id
_entity.type
_entity.pdbx_description
1 polymer ?
#
loop_
_entity_poly.entity_id
_entity_poly.type
_entity_poly.pdbx_seq_one_letter_code
_entity_poly.pdbx_strand_id
1 'polypeptide(L)'
;MSPASQFIYFVIYAAVMTGLFCFVFLMRQRRRTSRFPLGDDVRAMRRAGEQLDRDLAVLNERFEIQCLLLLALPLVGLGLPLWITQPFSASRHLGVVAACLALALAGLILMIRKMLATLEEIRNKRLALFGERVVADHLADLSAKGYAVFHDVPCLGGGGPFNLDHVVVGRGAVGVVETKTYRKRAGVNGKDYEVSYDGQKLVWPDRTSTRELDQVNGNAEWLRQELKKHLNLDVPVCAALTMPGWYVKGAPPQAPVLVENTKRLPNFIRERFQGGLTKEQEDLVCRHLRSLCMNVEYAAL
;
A
#
# COMPACT_ATOMS: atom_id res chain seq x y z
N MET A 1 15.45 20.86 -44.34
CA MET A 1 14.36 19.89 -44.54
C MET A 1 13.23 20.59 -45.25
N SER A 2 12.65 20.00 -46.30
CA SER A 2 11.48 20.61 -46.97
C SER A 2 10.26 20.56 -46.04
N PRO A 3 9.31 21.50 -46.14
CA PRO A 3 8.05 21.45 -45.38
C PRO A 3 7.31 20.10 -45.54
N ALA A 4 7.42 19.50 -46.72
CA ALA A 4 6.88 18.16 -47.00
C ALA A 4 7.53 17.07 -46.14
N SER A 5 8.85 17.11 -45.94
CA SER A 5 9.55 16.14 -45.08
C SER A 5 9.16 16.28 -43.60
N GLN A 6 9.02 17.51 -43.09
CA GLN A 6 8.58 17.75 -41.71
C GLN A 6 7.14 17.27 -41.47
N PHE A 7 6.26 17.48 -42.45
CA PHE A 7 4.89 16.97 -42.42
C PHE A 7 4.85 15.44 -42.37
N ILE A 8 5.67 14.77 -43.19
CA ILE A 8 5.76 13.30 -43.19
C ILE A 8 6.21 12.77 -41.82
N TYR A 9 7.26 13.35 -41.20
CA TYR A 9 7.71 12.93 -39.86
C TYR A 9 6.63 13.15 -38.79
N PHE A 10 5.92 14.28 -38.83
CA PHE A 10 4.82 14.54 -37.91
C PHE A 10 3.69 13.53 -38.06
N VAL A 11 3.28 13.22 -39.31
CA VAL A 11 2.22 12.24 -39.60
C VAL A 11 2.63 10.83 -39.16
N ILE A 12 3.87 10.41 -39.45
CA ILE A 12 4.38 9.10 -39.00
C ILE A 12 4.38 9.02 -37.47
N TYR A 13 4.90 10.04 -36.80
CA TYR A 13 4.99 10.05 -35.34
C TYR A 13 3.60 10.10 -34.69
N ALA A 14 2.68 10.91 -35.21
CA ALA A 14 1.29 10.94 -34.76
C ALA A 14 0.61 9.58 -34.97
N ALA A 15 0.79 8.94 -36.14
CA ALA A 15 0.22 7.62 -36.41
C ALA A 15 0.76 6.54 -35.47
N VAL A 16 2.07 6.54 -35.19
CA VAL A 16 2.69 5.61 -34.22
C VAL A 16 2.13 5.83 -32.82
N MET A 17 2.01 7.09 -32.39
CA MET A 17 1.51 7.44 -31.07
C MET A 17 0.02 7.12 -30.90
N THR A 18 -0.81 7.40 -31.90
CA THR A 18 -2.22 6.99 -31.93
C THR A 18 -2.33 5.46 -31.93
N GLY A 19 -1.49 4.76 -32.70
CA GLY A 19 -1.42 3.30 -32.70
C GLY A 19 -1.07 2.73 -31.32
N LEU A 20 -0.07 3.30 -30.64
CA LEU A 20 0.31 2.89 -29.28
C LEU A 20 -0.81 3.18 -28.27
N PHE A 21 -1.44 4.34 -28.35
CA PHE A 21 -2.57 4.70 -27.50
C PHE A 21 -3.76 3.75 -27.72
N CYS A 22 -4.15 3.53 -28.98
CA CYS A 22 -5.21 2.59 -29.34
C CYS A 22 -4.86 1.16 -28.90
N PHE A 23 -3.62 0.72 -29.06
CA PHE A 23 -3.16 -0.59 -28.59
C PHE A 23 -3.33 -0.73 -27.08
N VAL A 24 -2.85 0.24 -26.29
CA VAL A 24 -3.00 0.23 -24.82
C VAL A 24 -4.48 0.30 -24.42
N PHE A 25 -5.27 1.14 -25.08
CA PHE A 25 -6.71 1.28 -24.84
C PHE A 25 -7.46 -0.03 -25.14
N LEU A 26 -7.22 -0.65 -26.29
CA LEU A 26 -7.83 -1.91 -26.69
C LEU A 26 -7.40 -3.08 -25.80
N MET A 27 -6.13 -3.11 -25.38
CA MET A 27 -5.66 -4.09 -24.39
C MET A 27 -6.40 -3.93 -23.06
N ARG A 28 -6.59 -2.69 -22.59
CA ARG A 28 -7.38 -2.41 -21.38
C ARG A 28 -8.84 -2.79 -21.55
N GLN A 29 -9.45 -2.51 -22.71
CA GLN A 29 -10.84 -2.86 -22.98
C GLN A 29 -11.04 -4.38 -23.05
N ARG A 30 -10.12 -5.11 -23.69
CA ARG A 30 -10.16 -6.58 -23.75
C ARG A 30 -10.11 -7.24 -22.37
N ARG A 31 -9.36 -6.65 -21.41
CA ARG A 31 -9.36 -7.11 -20.01
C ARG A 31 -10.72 -6.94 -19.33
N ARG A 32 -11.59 -6.04 -19.80
CA ARG A 32 -12.93 -5.79 -19.23
C ARG A 32 -14.05 -6.63 -19.86
N THR A 33 -13.82 -7.25 -21.01
CA THR A 33 -14.88 -7.94 -21.79
C THR A 33 -15.00 -9.45 -21.50
N SER A 34 -14.18 -10.01 -20.60
CA SER A 34 -14.34 -11.40 -20.18
C SER A 34 -15.50 -11.53 -19.21
N ARG A 35 -16.47 -12.42 -19.50
CA ARG A 35 -17.47 -12.81 -18.51
C ARG A 35 -16.80 -13.63 -17.42
N PHE A 36 -17.00 -13.20 -16.20
CA PHE A 36 -16.46 -13.81 -15.00
C PHE A 36 -17.22 -15.10 -14.65
N PRO A 37 -16.53 -16.20 -14.30
CA PRO A 37 -17.18 -17.48 -13.96
C PRO A 37 -17.86 -17.47 -12.58
N LEU A 38 -17.49 -16.56 -11.69
CA LEU A 38 -18.12 -16.38 -10.38
C LEU A 38 -19.01 -15.12 -10.41
N GLY A 39 -20.19 -15.23 -9.80
CA GLY A 39 -21.14 -14.12 -9.65
C GLY A 39 -20.74 -13.14 -8.54
N ASP A 40 -21.43 -12.00 -8.51
CA ASP A 40 -21.21 -10.93 -7.53
C ASP A 40 -21.66 -11.31 -6.09
N ASP A 41 -22.38 -12.42 -5.95
CA ASP A 41 -22.79 -13.00 -4.68
C ASP A 41 -21.65 -13.68 -3.92
N VAL A 42 -20.58 -14.07 -4.62
CA VAL A 42 -19.42 -14.74 -4.03
C VAL A 42 -18.42 -13.70 -3.51
N ARG A 43 -18.25 -13.66 -2.19
CA ARG A 43 -17.26 -12.80 -1.52
C ARG A 43 -16.14 -13.61 -0.89
N ALA A 44 -14.92 -13.23 -1.21
CA ALA A 44 -13.74 -13.83 -0.60
C ALA A 44 -13.36 -13.09 0.71
N MET A 45 -12.66 -13.81 1.59
CA MET A 45 -11.98 -13.22 2.74
C MET A 45 -10.84 -12.32 2.27
N ARG A 46 -10.68 -11.18 2.94
CA ARG A 46 -9.51 -10.31 2.76
C ARG A 46 -8.22 -11.07 3.05
N ARG A 47 -7.21 -10.82 2.20
CA ARG A 47 -5.84 -11.32 2.37
C ARG A 47 -5.02 -10.27 3.11
N ALA A 48 -3.86 -10.69 3.63
CA ALA A 48 -2.88 -9.76 4.16
C ALA A 48 -2.43 -8.76 3.07
N GLY A 49 -2.54 -7.48 3.39
CA GLY A 49 -2.27 -6.37 2.49
C GLY A 49 -3.24 -6.21 1.31
N GLU A 50 -4.49 -6.69 1.44
CA GLU A 50 -5.52 -6.52 0.38
C GLU A 50 -5.67 -5.04 -0.02
N GLN A 51 -5.73 -4.11 0.93
CA GLN A 51 -5.79 -2.67 0.64
C GLN A 51 -4.51 -2.16 -0.03
N LEU A 52 -3.33 -2.60 0.43
CA LEU A 52 -2.06 -2.22 -0.20
C LEU A 52 -1.96 -2.71 -1.64
N ASP A 53 -2.51 -3.88 -1.95
CA ASP A 53 -2.54 -4.42 -3.31
C ASP A 53 -3.43 -3.58 -4.23
N ARG A 54 -4.62 -3.16 -3.74
CA ARG A 54 -5.51 -2.24 -4.45
C ARG A 54 -4.85 -0.88 -4.69
N ASP A 55 -4.21 -0.31 -3.66
CA ASP A 55 -3.48 0.95 -3.79
C ASP A 55 -2.34 0.84 -4.82
N LEU A 56 -1.63 -0.31 -4.84
CA LEU A 56 -0.60 -0.57 -5.84
C LEU A 56 -1.16 -0.63 -7.26
N ALA A 57 -2.33 -1.24 -7.46
CA ALA A 57 -3.00 -1.25 -8.75
C ALA A 57 -3.32 0.18 -9.25
N VAL A 58 -3.85 1.03 -8.36
CA VAL A 58 -4.14 2.44 -8.68
C VAL A 58 -2.86 3.21 -9.01
N LEU A 59 -1.76 3.00 -8.26
CA LEU A 59 -0.48 3.64 -8.55
C LEU A 59 0.15 3.17 -9.86
N ASN A 60 0.06 1.87 -10.16
CA ASN A 60 0.53 1.33 -11.44
C ASN A 60 -0.27 1.93 -12.60
N GLU A 61 -1.60 2.03 -12.49
CA GLU A 61 -2.43 2.68 -13.51
C GLU A 61 -2.05 4.16 -13.69
N ARG A 62 -1.86 4.87 -12.58
CA ARG A 62 -1.39 6.27 -12.60
C ARG A 62 -0.02 6.38 -13.29
N PHE A 63 0.90 5.47 -13.01
CA PHE A 63 2.23 5.45 -13.62
C PHE A 63 2.15 5.15 -15.13
N GLU A 64 1.30 4.21 -15.55
CA GLU A 64 1.04 3.93 -16.98
C GLU A 64 0.51 5.17 -17.71
N ILE A 65 -0.44 5.91 -17.10
CA ILE A 65 -0.96 7.16 -17.66
C ILE A 65 0.14 8.21 -17.77
N GLN A 66 1.02 8.33 -16.77
CA GLN A 66 2.17 9.25 -16.82
C GLN A 66 3.12 8.89 -17.97
N CYS A 67 3.40 7.61 -18.20
CA CYS A 67 4.20 7.16 -19.35
C CYS A 67 3.56 7.54 -20.68
N LEU A 68 2.24 7.37 -20.83
CA LEU A 68 1.51 7.78 -22.04
C LEU A 68 1.57 9.29 -22.26
N LEU A 69 1.37 10.09 -21.21
CA LEU A 69 1.48 11.55 -21.29
C LEU A 69 2.89 12.01 -21.64
N LEU A 70 3.91 11.35 -21.09
CA LEU A 70 5.32 11.63 -21.40
C LEU A 70 5.61 11.39 -22.89
N LEU A 71 5.10 10.28 -23.45
CA LEU A 71 5.26 9.98 -24.87
C LEU A 71 4.50 10.95 -25.79
N ALA A 72 3.39 11.55 -25.31
CA ALA A 72 2.63 12.55 -26.06
C ALA A 72 3.22 13.96 -25.99
N LEU A 73 4.10 14.24 -25.02
CA LEU A 73 4.66 15.58 -24.79
C LEU A 73 5.42 16.14 -26.02
N PRO A 74 6.26 15.38 -26.75
CA PRO A 74 6.94 15.89 -27.94
C PRO A 74 5.98 16.22 -29.09
N LEU A 75 4.86 15.49 -29.24
CA LEU A 75 3.85 15.79 -30.27
C LEU A 75 3.27 17.19 -30.09
N VAL A 76 2.86 17.50 -28.86
CA VAL A 76 2.18 18.76 -28.54
C VAL A 76 3.18 19.91 -28.38
N GLY A 77 4.32 19.63 -27.74
CA GLY A 77 5.32 20.64 -27.41
C GLY A 77 6.22 21.06 -28.59
N LEU A 78 6.39 20.19 -29.60
CA LEU A 78 7.30 20.43 -30.74
C LEU A 78 6.60 20.33 -32.10
N GLY A 79 5.74 19.31 -32.28
CA GLY A 79 5.07 19.09 -33.56
C GLY A 79 4.11 20.20 -33.97
N LEU A 80 3.20 20.59 -33.06
CA LEU A 80 2.21 21.64 -33.33
C LEU A 80 2.85 23.04 -33.55
N PRO A 81 3.80 23.51 -32.71
CA PRO A 81 4.41 24.82 -32.90
C PRO A 81 5.18 24.94 -34.22
N LEU A 82 5.89 23.88 -34.65
CA LEU A 82 6.61 23.87 -35.92
C LEU A 82 5.67 23.94 -37.13
N TRP A 83 4.44 23.47 -37.00
CA TRP A 83 3.45 23.53 -38.08
C TRP A 83 2.70 24.87 -38.12
N ILE A 84 2.27 25.37 -36.96
CA ILE A 84 1.49 26.61 -36.83
C ILE A 84 2.32 27.86 -37.18
N THR A 85 3.63 27.83 -36.92
CA THR A 85 4.48 29.03 -37.08
C THR A 85 5.12 29.16 -38.46
N GLN A 86 4.94 28.20 -39.38
CA GLN A 86 5.44 28.27 -40.77
C GLN A 86 5.14 29.59 -41.52
N PRO A 87 3.96 30.23 -41.38
CA PRO A 87 3.68 31.50 -42.05
C PRO A 87 4.33 32.72 -41.37
N PHE A 88 5.02 32.54 -40.24
CA PHE A 88 5.61 33.66 -39.49
C PHE A 88 6.96 34.08 -40.08
N SER A 89 7.37 35.33 -39.82
CA SER A 89 8.72 35.78 -40.11
C SER A 89 9.75 34.96 -39.31
N ALA A 90 10.97 34.82 -39.83
CA ALA A 90 12.01 33.98 -39.24
C ALA A 90 12.28 34.27 -37.75
N SER A 91 12.27 35.54 -37.33
CA SER A 91 12.48 35.95 -35.94
C SER A 91 11.32 35.55 -35.02
N ARG A 92 10.07 35.70 -35.48
CA ARG A 92 8.87 35.29 -34.73
C ARG A 92 8.74 33.77 -34.65
N HIS A 93 9.06 33.07 -35.73
CA HIS A 93 9.13 31.61 -35.77
C HIS A 93 10.12 31.09 -34.72
N LEU A 94 11.34 31.64 -34.68
CA LEU A 94 12.36 31.25 -33.70
C LEU A 94 11.91 31.50 -32.26
N GLY A 95 11.32 32.68 -31.98
CA GLY A 95 10.84 33.02 -30.64
C GLY A 95 9.73 32.09 -30.13
N VAL A 96 8.76 31.75 -30.98
CA VAL A 96 7.67 30.83 -30.60
C VAL A 96 8.20 29.41 -30.40
N VAL A 97 9.06 28.91 -31.30
CA VAL A 97 9.66 27.58 -31.16
C VAL A 97 10.51 27.49 -29.88
N ALA A 98 11.31 28.50 -29.58
CA ALA A 98 12.10 28.56 -28.35
C ALA A 98 11.22 28.57 -27.10
N ALA A 99 10.12 29.35 -27.10
CA ALA A 99 9.17 29.37 -25.99
C ALA A 99 8.47 28.02 -25.79
N CYS A 100 8.03 27.37 -26.87
CA CYS A 100 7.42 26.04 -26.82
C CYS A 100 8.41 24.97 -26.35
N LEU A 101 9.67 25.03 -26.79
CA LEU A 101 10.74 24.16 -26.31
C LEU A 101 10.99 24.34 -24.81
N ALA A 102 11.04 25.58 -24.34
CA ALA A 102 11.21 25.88 -22.91
C ALA A 102 10.03 25.34 -22.08
N LEU A 103 8.79 25.51 -22.55
CA LEU A 103 7.60 24.96 -21.90
C LEU A 103 7.56 23.43 -21.94
N ALA A 104 7.93 22.81 -23.06
CA ALA A 104 8.02 21.36 -23.20
C ALA A 104 9.09 20.79 -22.26
N LEU A 105 10.25 21.45 -22.15
CA LEU A 105 11.32 21.06 -21.23
C LEU A 105 10.89 21.20 -19.77
N ALA A 106 10.22 22.31 -19.41
CA ALA A 106 9.67 22.48 -18.07
C ALA A 106 8.62 21.39 -17.75
N GLY A 107 7.71 21.12 -18.68
CA GLY A 107 6.71 20.04 -18.57
C GLY A 107 7.36 18.67 -18.43
N LEU A 108 8.43 18.40 -19.18
CA LEU A 108 9.21 17.17 -19.11
C LEU A 108 9.83 16.99 -17.72
N ILE A 109 10.49 18.02 -17.19
CA ILE A 109 11.11 17.99 -15.85
C ILE A 109 10.05 17.73 -14.78
N LEU A 110 8.91 18.43 -14.82
CA LEU A 110 7.82 18.24 -13.86
C LEU A 110 7.22 16.83 -13.94
N MET A 111 7.02 16.30 -15.16
CA MET A 111 6.51 14.94 -15.37
C MET A 111 7.48 13.89 -14.83
N ILE A 112 8.78 14.02 -15.13
CA ILE A 112 9.82 13.12 -14.62
C ILE A 112 9.83 13.12 -13.09
N ARG A 113 9.77 14.30 -12.44
CA ARG A 113 9.71 14.39 -10.98
C ARG A 113 8.49 13.67 -10.41
N LYS A 114 7.32 13.84 -11.03
CA LYS A 114 6.07 13.16 -10.62
C LYS A 114 6.15 11.64 -10.81
N MET A 115 6.75 11.18 -11.90
CA MET A 115 6.99 9.76 -12.17
C MET A 115 7.95 9.14 -11.17
N LEU A 116 9.05 9.81 -10.84
CA LEU A 116 10.01 9.35 -9.83
C LEU A 116 9.34 9.23 -8.45
N ALA A 117 8.53 10.21 -8.05
CA ALA A 117 7.76 10.14 -6.80
C ALA A 117 6.76 8.97 -6.80
N THR A 118 6.06 8.74 -7.92
CA THR A 118 5.12 7.61 -8.07
C THR A 118 5.84 6.26 -7.99
N LEU A 119 7.03 6.14 -8.60
CA LEU A 119 7.86 4.93 -8.51
C LEU A 119 8.36 4.67 -7.10
N GLU A 120 8.75 5.72 -6.36
CA GLU A 120 9.13 5.60 -4.97
C GLU A 120 7.96 5.11 -4.10
N GLU A 121 6.76 5.67 -4.32
CA GLU A 121 5.53 5.24 -3.64
C GLU A 121 5.21 3.77 -3.92
N ILE A 122 5.28 3.33 -5.18
CA ILE A 122 5.12 1.92 -5.58
C ILE A 122 6.13 1.03 -4.86
N ARG A 123 7.42 1.43 -4.83
CA ARG A 123 8.47 0.66 -4.15
C ARG A 123 8.20 0.56 -2.64
N ASN A 124 7.69 1.62 -2.02
CA ASN A 124 7.36 1.65 -0.60
C ASN A 124 6.18 0.72 -0.29
N LYS A 125 5.09 0.81 -1.06
CA LYS A 125 3.91 -0.04 -0.86
C LYS A 125 4.20 -1.52 -1.15
N ARG A 126 5.02 -1.84 -2.16
CA ARG A 126 5.44 -3.24 -2.41
C ARG A 126 6.21 -3.82 -1.22
N LEU A 127 7.08 -3.03 -0.60
CA LEU A 127 7.83 -3.46 0.59
C LEU A 127 6.88 -3.70 1.78
N ALA A 128 5.94 -2.78 2.02
CA ALA A 128 4.94 -2.93 3.07
C ALA A 128 4.06 -4.18 2.86
N LEU A 129 3.54 -4.37 1.65
CA LEU A 129 2.74 -5.54 1.25
C LEU A 129 3.49 -6.85 1.46
N PHE A 130 4.75 -6.91 1.05
CA PHE A 130 5.57 -8.10 1.26
C PHE A 130 5.76 -8.39 2.75
N GLY A 131 6.00 -7.35 3.56
CA GLY A 131 6.10 -7.48 5.01
C GLY A 131 4.84 -8.03 5.66
N GLU A 132 3.66 -7.51 5.31
CA GLU A 132 2.38 -8.02 5.82
C GLU A 132 2.14 -9.49 5.42
N ARG A 133 2.50 -9.89 4.20
CA ARG A 133 2.38 -11.29 3.75
C ARG A 133 3.33 -12.21 4.52
N VAL A 134 4.56 -11.79 4.77
CA VAL A 134 5.52 -12.56 5.60
C VAL A 134 5.00 -12.72 7.03
N VAL A 135 4.38 -11.69 7.60
CA VAL A 135 3.78 -11.77 8.95
C VAL A 135 2.59 -12.72 8.94
N ALA A 136 1.73 -12.64 7.93
CA ALA A 136 0.59 -13.54 7.78
C ALA A 136 1.03 -15.01 7.68
N ASP A 137 2.10 -15.31 6.93
CA ASP A 137 2.68 -16.65 6.87
C ASP A 137 3.11 -17.17 8.25
N HIS A 138 3.75 -16.32 9.07
CA HIS A 138 4.10 -16.69 10.45
C HIS A 138 2.87 -16.82 11.36
N LEU A 139 1.85 -15.97 11.19
CA LEU A 139 0.62 -16.05 11.98
C LEU A 139 -0.23 -17.27 11.60
N ALA A 140 -0.09 -17.83 10.39
CA ALA A 140 -0.77 -19.06 10.00
C ALA A 140 -0.45 -20.25 10.93
N ASP A 141 0.74 -20.27 11.54
CA ASP A 141 1.12 -21.26 12.56
C ASP A 141 0.22 -21.22 13.80
N LEU A 142 -0.44 -20.10 14.08
CA LEU A 142 -1.40 -19.97 15.18
C LEU A 142 -2.71 -20.68 14.87
N SER A 143 -3.09 -20.80 13.59
CA SER A 143 -4.33 -21.47 13.19
C SER A 143 -4.34 -22.94 13.61
N ALA A 144 -3.21 -23.64 13.42
CA ALA A 144 -3.03 -25.01 13.89
C ALA A 144 -3.09 -25.14 15.43
N LYS A 145 -2.96 -24.02 16.16
CA LYS A 145 -2.94 -23.95 17.63
C LYS A 145 -4.25 -23.40 18.20
N GLY A 146 -5.32 -23.37 17.40
CA GLY A 146 -6.67 -23.00 17.83
C GLY A 146 -6.96 -21.50 17.78
N TYR A 147 -6.15 -20.70 17.10
CA TYR A 147 -6.43 -19.28 16.87
C TYR A 147 -7.13 -19.06 15.52
N ALA A 148 -8.10 -18.16 15.48
CA ALA A 148 -8.54 -17.54 14.25
C ALA A 148 -7.66 -16.32 13.95
N VAL A 149 -7.24 -16.18 12.69
CA VAL A 149 -6.45 -15.04 12.22
C VAL A 149 -7.25 -14.34 11.12
N PHE A 150 -7.40 -13.03 11.25
CA PHE A 150 -8.04 -12.15 10.28
C PHE A 150 -7.01 -11.15 9.79
N HIS A 151 -7.10 -10.78 8.52
CA HIS A 151 -6.14 -9.88 7.89
C HIS A 151 -6.85 -8.68 7.26
N ASP A 152 -6.19 -7.53 7.31
CA ASP A 152 -6.63 -6.27 6.72
C ASP A 152 -8.09 -5.93 7.09
N VAL A 153 -8.40 -6.02 8.39
CA VAL A 153 -9.77 -5.88 8.92
C VAL A 153 -10.22 -4.43 8.70
N PRO A 154 -11.31 -4.17 7.96
CA PRO A 154 -11.75 -2.82 7.67
C PRO A 154 -12.45 -2.19 8.88
N CYS A 155 -12.14 -0.92 9.13
CA CYS A 155 -12.59 -0.17 10.29
C CYS A 155 -13.09 1.23 9.88
N LEU A 156 -13.92 1.82 10.73
CA LEU A 156 -14.37 3.21 10.58
C LEU A 156 -14.11 3.96 11.88
N GLY A 157 -13.16 4.90 11.83
CA GLY A 157 -12.79 5.74 12.95
C GLY A 157 -13.27 7.18 12.78
N GLY A 158 -13.04 8.03 13.80
CA GLY A 158 -13.39 9.46 13.75
C GLY A 158 -12.67 10.25 12.64
N GLY A 159 -11.56 9.73 12.11
CA GLY A 159 -10.79 10.31 11.00
C GLY A 159 -11.11 9.71 9.62
N GLY A 160 -12.10 8.82 9.51
CA GLY A 160 -12.43 8.10 8.29
C GLY A 160 -12.06 6.60 8.33
N PRO A 161 -12.12 5.91 7.17
CA PRO A 161 -11.83 4.50 7.08
C PRO A 161 -10.33 4.22 7.31
N PHE A 162 -10.04 3.13 8.02
CA PHE A 162 -8.70 2.59 8.23
C PHE A 162 -8.78 1.07 8.36
N ASN A 163 -7.64 0.37 8.42
CA ASN A 163 -7.62 -1.07 8.58
C ASN A 163 -6.71 -1.50 9.73
N LEU A 164 -6.98 -2.69 10.27
CA LEU A 164 -6.07 -3.42 11.16
C LEU A 164 -5.33 -4.47 10.35
N ASP A 165 -3.99 -4.41 10.31
CA ASP A 165 -3.19 -5.32 9.49
C ASP A 165 -3.53 -6.79 9.78
N HIS A 166 -3.51 -7.19 11.06
CA HIS A 166 -4.00 -8.49 11.48
C HIS A 166 -4.70 -8.46 12.85
N VAL A 167 -5.68 -9.36 13.01
CA VAL A 167 -6.34 -9.62 14.30
C VAL A 167 -6.28 -11.11 14.59
N VAL A 168 -5.84 -11.47 15.79
CA VAL A 168 -5.79 -12.85 16.28
C VAL A 168 -6.81 -13.04 17.40
N VAL A 169 -7.54 -14.15 17.35
CA VAL A 169 -8.55 -14.52 18.37
C VAL A 169 -8.31 -15.96 18.79
N GLY A 170 -8.09 -16.21 20.07
CA GLY A 170 -7.96 -17.56 20.59
C GLY A 170 -7.33 -17.63 21.97
N ARG A 171 -7.56 -18.76 22.64
CA ARG A 171 -7.09 -19.06 24.02
C ARG A 171 -7.49 -17.97 25.03
N GLY A 172 -8.72 -17.49 24.90
CA GLY A 172 -9.33 -16.49 25.77
C GLY A 172 -8.94 -15.05 25.44
N ALA A 173 -8.15 -14.80 24.38
CA ALA A 173 -7.62 -13.47 24.07
C ALA A 173 -7.99 -13.00 22.66
N VAL A 174 -8.08 -11.67 22.51
CA VAL A 174 -8.14 -10.96 21.22
C VAL A 174 -6.92 -10.07 21.15
N GLY A 175 -6.26 -9.99 19.99
CA GLY A 175 -5.15 -9.06 19.83
C GLY A 175 -5.01 -8.53 18.41
N VAL A 176 -4.51 -7.31 18.33
CA VAL A 176 -4.15 -6.64 17.08
C VAL A 176 -2.66 -6.78 16.87
N VAL A 177 -2.27 -7.14 15.64
CA VAL A 177 -0.88 -7.18 15.21
C VAL A 177 -0.70 -6.15 14.10
N GLU A 178 0.09 -5.12 14.38
CA GLU A 178 0.52 -4.11 13.40
C GLU A 178 1.87 -4.52 12.79
N THR A 179 2.01 -4.35 11.47
CA THR A 179 3.23 -4.68 10.73
C THR A 179 3.92 -3.42 10.24
N LYS A 180 5.15 -3.18 10.69
CA LYS A 180 5.97 -2.05 10.22
C LYS A 180 7.23 -2.52 9.51
N THR A 181 7.23 -2.38 8.19
CA THR A 181 8.36 -2.79 7.34
C THR A 181 9.15 -1.57 6.88
N TYR A 182 10.33 -1.37 7.47
CA TYR A 182 11.23 -0.27 7.11
C TYR A 182 12.49 -0.77 6.41
N ARG A 183 12.98 0.03 5.47
CA ARG A 183 14.32 -0.17 4.90
C ARG A 183 15.38 0.16 5.94
N LYS A 184 16.43 -0.65 5.97
CA LYS A 184 17.65 -0.33 6.70
C LYS A 184 18.43 0.72 5.93
N ARG A 185 18.95 1.71 6.64
CA ARG A 185 19.89 2.71 6.12
C ARG A 185 21.24 2.45 6.76
N ALA A 186 22.33 2.77 6.07
CA ALA A 186 23.67 2.61 6.62
C ALA A 186 23.74 3.29 7.99
N GLY A 187 23.99 2.51 9.02
CA GLY A 187 24.07 2.98 10.39
C GLY A 187 25.45 3.52 10.70
N VAL A 188 25.53 4.45 11.64
CA VAL A 188 26.79 5.09 12.05
C VAL A 188 27.76 4.08 12.69
N ASN A 189 27.25 2.99 13.27
CA ASN A 189 28.03 2.06 14.11
C ASN A 189 27.90 0.57 13.72
N GLY A 190 27.52 0.24 12.47
CA GLY A 190 27.40 -1.16 12.02
C GLY A 190 26.26 -1.98 12.67
N LYS A 191 25.37 -1.34 13.44
CA LYS A 191 24.14 -1.90 14.03
C LYS A 191 22.89 -1.39 13.31
N ASP A 192 22.95 -1.30 11.99
CA ASP A 192 21.88 -0.80 11.13
C ASP A 192 20.67 -1.75 10.98
N TYR A 193 20.67 -2.83 11.75
CA TYR A 193 19.62 -3.85 11.77
C TYR A 193 18.87 -3.94 13.11
N GLU A 194 19.28 -3.21 14.15
CA GLU A 194 18.69 -3.28 15.49
C GLU A 194 17.70 -2.14 15.74
N VAL A 195 16.61 -2.44 16.48
CA VAL A 195 15.70 -1.46 17.09
C VAL A 195 15.63 -1.77 18.57
N SER A 196 15.92 -0.80 19.44
CA SER A 196 15.75 -0.97 20.88
C SER A 196 14.35 -0.58 21.33
N TYR A 197 13.74 -1.38 22.20
CA TYR A 197 12.44 -1.11 22.82
C TYR A 197 12.53 -1.22 24.34
N ASP A 198 12.22 -0.11 25.03
CA ASP A 198 12.27 0.01 26.49
C ASP A 198 10.91 -0.11 27.19
N GLY A 199 9.84 -0.39 26.43
CA GLY A 199 8.47 -0.41 26.92
C GLY A 199 7.66 0.84 26.57
N GLN A 200 8.33 1.97 26.30
CA GLN A 200 7.69 3.26 26.04
C GLN A 200 8.01 3.84 24.66
N LYS A 201 9.21 3.58 24.11
CA LYS A 201 9.65 4.12 22.82
C LYS A 201 10.51 3.15 22.04
N LEU A 202 10.51 3.32 20.71
CA LEU A 202 11.39 2.63 19.78
C LEU A 202 12.58 3.51 19.43
N VAL A 203 13.79 2.99 19.62
CA VAL A 203 15.05 3.66 19.24
C VAL A 203 15.65 2.92 18.06
N TRP A 204 15.56 3.56 16.90
CA TRP A 204 16.13 3.12 15.63
C TRP A 204 17.56 3.67 15.47
N PRO A 205 18.35 3.18 14.50
CA PRO A 205 19.67 3.73 14.24
C PRO A 205 19.66 5.22 13.84
N ASP A 206 18.59 5.68 13.19
CA ASP A 206 18.48 7.04 12.64
C ASP A 206 17.40 7.92 13.29
N ARG A 207 16.58 7.37 14.20
CA ARG A 207 15.46 8.10 14.82
C ARG A 207 14.97 7.45 16.12
N THR A 208 14.22 8.20 16.92
CA THR A 208 13.44 7.67 18.04
C THR A 208 11.96 7.98 17.80
N SER A 209 11.06 7.06 18.15
CA SER A 209 9.62 7.22 17.90
C SER A 209 8.76 6.48 18.93
N THR A 210 7.63 7.08 19.31
CA THR A 210 6.52 6.43 20.03
C THR A 210 5.31 6.17 19.12
N ARG A 211 5.29 6.79 17.93
CA ARG A 211 4.13 6.84 17.04
C ARG A 211 3.60 5.46 16.67
N GLU A 212 4.49 4.51 16.38
CA GLU A 212 4.11 3.15 16.01
C GLU A 212 3.45 2.41 17.18
N LEU A 213 3.88 2.70 18.42
CA LEU A 213 3.30 2.15 19.65
C LEU A 213 1.95 2.79 19.95
N ASP A 214 1.85 4.11 19.79
CA ASP A 214 0.60 4.86 19.96
C ASP A 214 -0.46 4.40 18.95
N GLN A 215 -0.05 4.15 17.70
CA GLN A 215 -0.94 3.64 16.66
C GLN A 215 -1.50 2.26 17.01
N VAL A 216 -0.65 1.29 17.37
CA VAL A 216 -1.15 -0.07 17.67
C VAL A 216 -1.99 -0.11 18.95
N ASN A 217 -1.69 0.72 19.94
CA ASN A 217 -2.54 0.87 21.13
C ASN A 217 -3.91 1.47 20.76
N GLY A 218 -3.93 2.51 19.93
CA GLY A 218 -5.16 3.11 19.43
C GLY A 218 -6.01 2.10 18.63
N ASN A 219 -5.36 1.28 17.82
CA ASN A 219 -5.99 0.20 17.06
C ASN A 219 -6.61 -0.87 17.98
N ALA A 220 -5.89 -1.28 19.03
CA ALA A 220 -6.39 -2.24 20.01
C ALA A 220 -7.58 -1.68 20.79
N GLU A 221 -7.51 -0.42 21.22
CA GLU A 221 -8.60 0.25 21.94
C GLU A 221 -9.83 0.46 21.04
N TRP A 222 -9.63 0.81 19.77
CA TRP A 222 -10.73 0.87 18.80
C TRP A 222 -11.42 -0.48 18.68
N LEU A 223 -10.66 -1.57 18.53
CA LEU A 223 -11.25 -2.91 18.40
C LEU A 223 -12.01 -3.29 19.68
N ARG A 224 -11.48 -2.97 20.86
CA ARG A 224 -12.19 -3.18 22.13
C ARG A 224 -13.54 -2.45 22.14
N GLN A 225 -13.55 -1.19 21.72
CA GLN A 225 -14.79 -0.39 21.64
C GLN A 225 -15.77 -0.96 20.61
N GLU A 226 -15.28 -1.45 19.47
CA GLU A 226 -16.09 -2.10 18.45
C GLU A 226 -16.76 -3.37 19.01
N LEU A 227 -16.01 -4.24 19.68
CA LEU A 227 -16.54 -5.45 20.31
C LEU A 227 -17.55 -5.11 21.42
N LYS A 228 -17.28 -4.08 22.23
CA LYS A 228 -18.21 -3.62 23.26
C LYS A 228 -19.52 -3.10 22.65
N LYS A 229 -19.43 -2.31 21.59
CA LYS A 229 -20.58 -1.70 20.92
C LYS A 229 -21.44 -2.72 20.20
N HIS A 230 -20.83 -3.66 19.48
CA HIS A 230 -21.55 -4.57 18.59
C HIS A 230 -21.88 -5.92 19.22
N LEU A 231 -21.10 -6.36 20.22
CA LEU A 231 -21.25 -7.67 20.88
C LEU A 231 -21.52 -7.57 22.38
N ASN A 232 -21.51 -6.35 22.96
CA ASN A 232 -21.58 -6.14 24.41
C ASN A 232 -20.48 -6.88 25.18
N LEU A 233 -19.30 -7.04 24.56
CA LEU A 233 -18.13 -7.68 25.14
C LEU A 233 -17.07 -6.62 25.49
N ASP A 234 -16.89 -6.33 26.77
CA ASP A 234 -15.82 -5.46 27.26
C ASP A 234 -14.61 -6.31 27.67
N VAL A 235 -13.79 -6.65 26.69
CA VAL A 235 -12.62 -7.52 26.87
C VAL A 235 -11.34 -6.79 26.49
N PRO A 236 -10.23 -7.03 27.19
CA PRO A 236 -8.96 -6.42 26.82
C PRO A 236 -8.51 -6.96 25.45
N VAL A 237 -8.09 -6.04 24.58
CA VAL A 237 -7.46 -6.36 23.30
C VAL A 237 -5.96 -6.12 23.42
N CYS A 238 -5.16 -7.15 23.19
CA CYS A 238 -3.70 -7.05 23.27
C CYS A 238 -3.14 -6.35 22.03
N ALA A 239 -2.14 -5.49 22.20
CA ALA A 239 -1.43 -4.82 21.12
C ALA A 239 -0.08 -5.51 20.85
N ALA A 240 0.18 -5.89 19.60
CA ALA A 240 1.47 -6.36 19.13
C ALA A 240 1.95 -5.56 17.92
N LEU A 241 3.23 -5.20 17.93
CA LEU A 241 3.92 -4.55 16.82
C LEU A 241 5.03 -5.47 16.35
N THR A 242 5.04 -5.79 15.06
CA THR A 242 6.11 -6.57 14.45
C THR A 242 6.83 -5.81 13.35
N MET A 243 8.13 -6.05 13.25
CA MET A 243 9.03 -5.36 12.33
C MET A 243 9.83 -6.38 11.50
N PRO A 244 9.31 -6.81 10.34
CA PRO A 244 10.00 -7.75 9.47
C PRO A 244 11.42 -7.28 9.13
N GLY A 245 12.38 -8.19 9.30
CA GLY A 245 13.79 -7.94 8.99
C GLY A 245 14.57 -7.13 10.02
N TRP A 246 13.96 -6.66 11.10
CA TRP A 246 14.64 -5.95 12.20
C TRP A 246 14.84 -6.85 13.41
N TYR A 247 15.98 -6.67 14.10
CA TYR A 247 16.24 -7.30 15.38
C TYR A 247 15.75 -6.39 16.50
N VAL A 248 14.78 -6.86 17.28
CA VAL A 248 14.25 -6.11 18.43
C VAL A 248 15.10 -6.43 19.65
N LYS A 249 15.70 -5.40 20.24
CA LYS A 249 16.50 -5.50 21.47
C LYS A 249 15.71 -4.91 22.64
N GLY A 250 15.62 -5.64 23.75
CA GLY A 250 14.80 -5.25 24.89
C GLY A 250 13.46 -5.99 24.87
N ALA A 251 12.35 -5.24 24.97
CA ALA A 251 10.99 -5.74 25.20
C ALA A 251 10.77 -6.27 26.62
N PRO A 252 10.54 -5.36 27.60
CA PRO A 252 10.21 -5.79 28.96
C PRO A 252 8.91 -6.61 28.97
N PRO A 253 8.82 -7.70 29.74
CA PRO A 253 7.65 -8.59 29.76
C PRO A 253 6.32 -7.87 30.05
N GLN A 254 6.36 -6.86 30.91
CA GLN A 254 5.23 -6.04 31.34
C GLN A 254 4.93 -4.83 30.43
N ALA A 255 5.61 -4.70 29.29
CA ALA A 255 5.37 -3.59 28.37
C ALA A 255 3.94 -3.63 27.82
N PRO A 256 3.24 -2.48 27.68
CA PRO A 256 1.85 -2.47 27.18
C PRO A 256 1.74 -3.06 25.77
N VAL A 257 2.70 -2.76 24.89
CA VAL A 257 2.77 -3.30 23.53
C VAL A 257 3.77 -4.45 23.49
N LEU A 258 3.40 -5.56 22.84
CA LEU A 258 4.32 -6.64 22.52
C LEU A 258 5.08 -6.27 21.25
N VAL A 259 6.38 -6.00 21.36
CA VAL A 259 7.21 -5.65 20.20
C VAL A 259 8.20 -6.76 19.92
N GLU A 260 8.12 -7.40 18.75
CA GLU A 260 8.97 -8.56 18.44
C GLU A 260 9.17 -8.78 16.93
N ASN A 261 10.25 -9.47 16.57
CA ASN A 261 10.49 -9.95 15.21
C ASN A 261 9.46 -11.00 14.78
N THR A 262 9.16 -11.02 13.49
CA THR A 262 8.13 -11.87 12.87
C THR A 262 8.27 -13.36 13.19
N LYS A 263 9.51 -13.88 13.28
CA LYS A 263 9.75 -15.31 13.56
C LYS A 263 9.36 -15.74 14.97
N ARG A 264 9.48 -14.84 15.94
CA ARG A 264 9.19 -15.13 17.36
C ARG A 264 7.76 -14.75 17.74
N LEU A 265 7.13 -13.89 16.94
CA LEU A 265 5.79 -13.36 17.16
C LEU A 265 4.74 -14.41 17.52
N PRO A 266 4.59 -15.57 16.83
CA PRO A 266 3.55 -16.54 17.18
C PRO A 266 3.71 -17.13 18.59
N ASN A 267 4.95 -17.38 19.03
CA ASN A 267 5.20 -17.91 20.37
C ASN A 267 4.92 -16.84 21.43
N PHE A 268 5.35 -15.61 21.18
CA PHE A 268 5.10 -14.48 22.06
C PHE A 268 3.61 -14.17 22.23
N ILE A 269 2.83 -14.22 21.15
CA ILE A 269 1.37 -14.11 21.21
C ILE A 269 0.80 -15.19 22.15
N ARG A 270 1.21 -16.45 21.98
CA ARG A 270 0.71 -17.55 22.81
C ARG A 270 1.06 -17.46 24.30
N GLU A 271 2.19 -16.88 24.62
CA GLU A 271 2.68 -16.74 25.99
C GLU A 271 2.06 -15.53 26.68
N ARG A 272 1.96 -14.40 25.97
CA ARG A 272 1.59 -13.11 26.55
C ARG A 272 0.14 -12.71 26.34
N PHE A 273 -0.52 -13.18 25.27
CA PHE A 273 -1.92 -12.88 25.04
C PHE A 273 -2.73 -13.87 25.86
N GLN A 274 -3.13 -13.40 27.03
CA GLN A 274 -4.01 -14.12 27.94
C GLN A 274 -5.24 -13.25 28.16
N GLY A 275 -6.39 -13.89 28.14
CA GLY A 275 -7.65 -13.22 28.44
C GLY A 275 -8.67 -14.21 28.98
N GLY A 276 -9.78 -13.66 29.45
CA GLY A 276 -10.85 -14.43 30.07
C GLY A 276 -12.02 -14.73 29.14
N LEU A 277 -11.87 -14.63 27.81
CA LEU A 277 -12.98 -14.95 26.90
C LEU A 277 -13.37 -16.43 27.03
N THR A 278 -14.67 -16.70 27.13
CA THR A 278 -15.21 -18.05 26.96
C THR A 278 -15.17 -18.45 25.48
N LYS A 279 -15.34 -19.75 25.20
CA LYS A 279 -15.32 -20.23 23.82
C LYS A 279 -16.44 -19.63 22.97
N GLU A 280 -17.62 -19.44 23.57
CA GLU A 280 -18.77 -18.83 22.92
C GLU A 280 -18.51 -17.35 22.57
N GLN A 281 -17.79 -16.64 23.43
CA GLN A 281 -17.39 -15.25 23.18
C GLN A 281 -16.35 -15.18 22.06
N GLU A 282 -15.37 -16.08 22.03
CA GLU A 282 -14.42 -16.18 20.91
C GLU A 282 -15.14 -16.40 19.58
N ASP A 283 -16.11 -17.31 19.55
CA ASP A 283 -16.87 -17.63 18.34
C ASP A 283 -17.75 -16.46 17.88
N LEU A 284 -18.31 -15.68 18.82
CA LEU A 284 -19.03 -14.43 18.52
C LEU A 284 -18.10 -13.39 17.88
N VAL A 285 -16.93 -13.16 18.49
CA VAL A 285 -15.91 -12.25 17.95
C VAL A 285 -15.47 -12.69 16.56
N CYS A 286 -15.18 -13.98 16.37
CA CYS A 286 -14.78 -14.54 15.08
C CYS A 286 -15.86 -14.37 14.00
N ARG A 287 -17.14 -14.58 14.34
CA ARG A 287 -18.25 -14.34 13.39
C ARG A 287 -18.37 -12.89 13.00
N HIS A 288 -18.24 -11.97 13.96
CA HIS A 288 -18.27 -10.54 13.69
C HIS A 288 -17.12 -10.10 12.78
N LEU A 289 -15.87 -10.45 13.13
CA LEU A 289 -14.70 -10.13 12.30
C LEU A 289 -14.78 -10.75 10.91
N ARG A 290 -15.29 -11.98 10.79
CA ARG A 290 -15.53 -12.62 9.49
C ARG A 290 -16.54 -11.83 8.65
N SER A 291 -17.60 -11.29 9.26
CA SER A 291 -18.58 -10.47 8.54
C SER A 291 -17.99 -9.18 7.98
N LEU A 292 -17.01 -8.59 8.68
CA LEU A 292 -16.27 -7.40 8.21
C LEU A 292 -15.30 -7.75 7.07
N CYS A 293 -14.68 -8.93 7.12
CA CYS A 293 -13.62 -9.35 6.19
C CYS A 293 -14.12 -10.07 4.94
N MET A 294 -15.34 -10.60 4.90
CA MET A 294 -15.92 -11.23 3.70
C MET A 294 -16.51 -10.17 2.76
N ASN A 295 -15.64 -9.34 2.19
CA ASN A 295 -16.01 -8.21 1.34
C ASN A 295 -15.14 -8.03 0.08
N VAL A 296 -14.32 -9.02 -0.26
CA VAL A 296 -13.57 -9.00 -1.53
C VAL A 296 -14.45 -9.56 -2.63
N GLU A 297 -14.91 -8.67 -3.50
CA GLU A 297 -15.74 -9.01 -4.66
C GLU A 297 -14.89 -9.57 -5.79
N TYR A 298 -15.44 -10.56 -6.52
CA TYR A 298 -14.74 -11.16 -7.65
C TYR A 298 -14.46 -10.16 -8.78
N ALA A 299 -15.39 -9.23 -9.02
CA ALA A 299 -15.23 -8.16 -10.01
C ALA A 299 -14.10 -7.17 -9.69
N ALA A 300 -13.56 -7.19 -8.46
CA ALA A 300 -12.45 -6.33 -8.03
C ALA A 300 -11.06 -6.98 -8.19
N LEU A 301 -10.99 -8.26 -8.59
CA LEU A 301 -9.75 -9.01 -8.85
C LEU A 301 -9.28 -8.88 -10.32
#